data_AF-A0A160VRK5-F1
#
_entry.id   AF-A0A160VRK5-F1
#
_cell.length_a   1.000
_cell.length_b   1.000
_cell.length_c   1.000
_cell.angle_alpha   90.00
_cell.angle_beta   90.00
_cell.angle_gamma   90.00
#
_symmetry.space_group_name_H-M   'P 1'
#
loop_
_entity.id
_entity.type
_entity.pdbx_description
1 polymer ?
#
loop_
_entity_poly.entity_id
_entity_poly.type
_entity_poly.pdbx_seq_one_letter_code
_entity_poly.pdbx_strand_id
1 'polypeptide(L)'
;MRQSAKIIREINGNTAEVVVKILKNLNPDDYQEILLASQQITNLTVEKLSRTTPVRKINPIMGQIERLEYYAEIINDTKLMSIINFARRQFENGNIKATQDSIDFANEVLEKDIENLREVQAPTPQEQVDWLIFKYTRTLKYAIQVAIALPENESEKVLQEISAYENILKEATKMRNEGRYIEALSLLSENLDSLLLFQSNLERMHVMIMRNLTKQEGRILIIKLKLAAKKEKECQLREIALMELSLAEEDLDLGRTNIATLRIIRASRIVNYLTRNGGISE
;
A
#
# COMPACT_ATOMS: atom_id res chain seq x y z
N MET A 1 -25.78 22.88 -4.46
CA MET A 1 -26.29 21.81 -5.35
C MET A 1 -26.82 22.28 -6.73
N ARG A 2 -26.53 23.51 -7.21
CA ARG A 2 -27.05 24.00 -8.52
C ARG A 2 -25.99 24.22 -9.62
N GLN A 3 -24.70 23.99 -9.35
CA GLN A 3 -23.64 24.15 -10.36
C GLN A 3 -23.19 22.81 -10.98
N SER A 4 -23.21 21.70 -10.24
CA SER A 4 -22.85 20.37 -10.75
C SER A 4 -23.86 19.83 -11.80
N ALA A 5 -25.13 20.28 -11.75
CA ALA A 5 -26.14 19.93 -12.75
C ALA A 5 -26.02 20.75 -14.05
N LYS A 6 -25.26 21.85 -14.04
CA LYS A 6 -25.05 22.72 -15.21
C LYS A 6 -23.95 22.18 -16.12
N ILE A 7 -22.90 21.60 -15.53
CA ILE A 7 -21.79 20.97 -16.26
C ILE A 7 -22.23 19.69 -17.00
N ILE A 8 -23.21 18.95 -16.47
CA ILE A 8 -23.79 17.78 -17.16
C ILE A 8 -24.70 18.21 -18.34
N ARG A 9 -25.21 19.45 -18.36
CA ARG A 9 -26.05 19.97 -19.45
C ARG A 9 -25.28 20.67 -20.56
N GLU A 10 -24.07 21.18 -20.31
CA GLU A 10 -23.33 22.01 -21.28
C GLU A 10 -22.31 21.24 -22.15
N ILE A 11 -22.10 19.94 -21.93
CA ILE A 11 -21.29 19.09 -22.83
C ILE A 11 -22.23 18.26 -23.74
N ASN A 12 -22.77 18.95 -24.75
CA ASN A 12 -23.42 18.40 -25.95
C ASN A 12 -24.70 17.56 -25.75
N GLY A 13 -25.82 18.28 -25.66
CA GLY A 13 -27.17 17.79 -25.88
C GLY A 13 -27.40 17.28 -27.30
N ASN A 14 -27.83 16.02 -27.40
CA ASN A 14 -28.78 15.47 -28.38
C ASN A 14 -28.97 13.95 -28.17
N THR A 15 -27.96 13.23 -27.67
CA THR A 15 -28.06 11.77 -27.49
C THR A 15 -29.02 11.37 -26.38
N ALA A 16 -29.02 12.09 -25.26
CA ALA A 16 -29.92 11.81 -24.14
C ALA A 16 -31.38 12.06 -24.53
N GLU A 17 -31.67 13.12 -25.29
CA GLU A 17 -33.01 13.41 -25.80
C GLU A 17 -33.47 12.40 -26.84
N VAL A 18 -32.59 11.94 -27.72
CA VAL A 18 -32.88 10.88 -28.71
C VAL A 18 -33.14 9.54 -28.02
N VAL A 19 -32.34 9.14 -27.02
CA VAL A 19 -32.57 7.92 -26.23
C VAL A 19 -33.91 8.00 -25.47
N VAL A 20 -34.21 9.15 -24.86
CA VAL A 20 -35.50 9.37 -24.18
C VAL A 20 -36.67 9.29 -25.17
N LYS A 21 -36.50 9.79 -26.41
CA LYS A 21 -37.53 9.71 -27.46
C LYS A 21 -37.75 8.26 -27.94
N ILE A 22 -36.68 7.48 -28.10
CA ILE A 22 -36.74 6.05 -28.45
C ILE A 22 -37.50 5.28 -27.36
N LEU A 23 -37.17 5.52 -26.09
CA LEU A 23 -37.80 4.82 -24.95
C LEU A 23 -39.26 5.23 -24.71
N LYS A 24 -39.63 6.47 -24.99
CA LYS A 24 -41.02 6.96 -24.81
C LYS A 24 -42.01 6.47 -25.86
N ASN A 25 -41.52 6.13 -27.06
CA ASN A 25 -42.35 5.67 -28.16
C ASN A 25 -42.41 4.13 -28.26
N LEU A 26 -41.84 3.43 -27.29
CA LEU A 26 -41.74 1.97 -27.29
C LEU A 26 -43.07 1.34 -26.83
N ASN A 27 -43.59 0.37 -27.58
CA ASN A 27 -44.64 -0.49 -27.05
C ASN A 27 -44.01 -1.57 -26.14
N PRO A 28 -44.30 -1.59 -24.83
CA PRO A 28 -43.66 -2.52 -23.90
C PRO A 28 -44.08 -3.99 -24.09
N ASP A 29 -45.12 -4.26 -24.89
CA ASP A 29 -45.61 -5.61 -25.15
C ASP A 29 -45.07 -6.21 -26.47
N ASP A 30 -44.32 -5.43 -27.27
CA ASP A 30 -43.70 -5.90 -28.53
C ASP A 30 -42.21 -6.18 -28.35
N TYR A 31 -41.88 -7.46 -28.22
CA TYR A 31 -40.50 -7.94 -28.02
C TYR A 31 -39.56 -7.57 -29.18
N GLN A 32 -40.05 -7.49 -30.42
CA GLN A 32 -39.21 -7.13 -31.57
C GLN A 32 -38.88 -5.64 -31.57
N GLU A 33 -39.83 -4.76 -31.22
CA GLU A 33 -39.57 -3.33 -31.04
C GLU A 33 -38.58 -3.05 -29.90
N ILE A 34 -38.71 -3.77 -28.78
CA ILE A 34 -37.78 -3.66 -27.64
C ILE A 34 -36.35 -4.02 -28.07
N LEU A 35 -36.19 -5.11 -28.83
CA LEU A 35 -34.88 -5.56 -29.27
C LEU A 35 -34.24 -4.55 -30.23
N LEU A 36 -35.02 -4.03 -31.19
CA LEU A 36 -34.57 -3.03 -32.15
C LEU A 36 -34.19 -1.71 -31.47
N ALA A 37 -34.98 -1.24 -30.51
CA ALA A 37 -34.69 -0.03 -29.74
C ALA A 37 -33.45 -0.21 -28.86
N SER A 38 -33.30 -1.37 -28.21
CA SER A 38 -32.09 -1.70 -27.44
C SER A 38 -30.85 -1.61 -28.33
N GLN A 39 -30.90 -2.22 -29.52
CA GLN A 39 -29.79 -2.21 -30.46
C GLN A 39 -29.47 -0.81 -30.99
N GLN A 40 -30.49 0.02 -31.25
CA GLN A 40 -30.30 1.44 -31.64
C GLN A 40 -29.65 2.26 -30.51
N ILE A 41 -30.09 2.07 -29.26
CA ILE A 41 -29.50 2.73 -28.09
C ILE A 41 -28.05 2.26 -27.89
N THR A 42 -27.77 0.97 -28.05
CA THR A 42 -26.41 0.43 -27.97
C THR A 42 -25.52 1.03 -29.05
N ASN A 43 -25.97 1.09 -30.30
CA ASN A 43 -25.20 1.68 -31.39
C ASN A 43 -24.90 3.16 -31.16
N LEU A 44 -25.89 3.95 -30.73
CA LEU A 44 -25.71 5.36 -30.36
C LEU A 44 -24.73 5.54 -29.19
N THR A 45 -24.78 4.62 -28.23
CA THR A 45 -23.89 4.61 -27.06
C THR A 45 -22.46 4.27 -27.46
N VAL A 46 -22.27 3.26 -28.30
CA VAL A 46 -20.97 2.85 -28.85
C VAL A 46 -20.38 3.95 -29.74
N GLU A 47 -21.18 4.58 -30.58
CA GLU A 47 -20.75 5.71 -31.42
C GLU A 47 -20.34 6.93 -30.58
N LYS A 48 -21.04 7.21 -29.48
CA LYS A 48 -20.65 8.28 -28.57
C LYS A 48 -19.40 7.92 -27.77
N LEU A 49 -19.30 6.67 -27.31
CA LEU A 49 -18.13 6.15 -26.60
C LEU A 49 -16.88 6.11 -27.48
N SER A 50 -17.02 5.81 -28.77
CA SER A 50 -15.90 5.81 -29.73
C SER A 50 -15.42 7.22 -30.10
N ARG A 51 -16.29 8.23 -29.98
CA ARG A 51 -15.96 9.65 -30.15
C ARG A 51 -15.45 10.31 -28.87
N THR A 52 -15.74 9.76 -27.69
CA THR A 52 -15.08 10.17 -26.45
C THR A 52 -13.68 9.57 -26.42
N THR A 53 -12.66 10.40 -26.62
CA THR A 53 -11.27 10.01 -26.34
C THR A 53 -11.19 9.49 -24.90
N PRO A 54 -10.68 8.26 -24.68
CA PRO A 54 -10.59 7.71 -23.34
C PRO A 54 -9.75 8.64 -22.46
N VAL A 55 -10.30 9.09 -21.33
CA VAL A 55 -9.53 9.79 -20.29
C VAL A 55 -8.69 8.75 -19.56
N ARG A 56 -7.61 8.35 -20.20
CA ARG A 56 -6.40 7.82 -19.57
C ARG A 56 -5.20 8.48 -20.25
N LYS A 57 -4.90 9.68 -19.79
CA LYS A 57 -3.51 10.10 -19.67
C LYS A 57 -3.31 10.42 -18.20
N ILE A 58 -2.70 9.49 -17.45
CA ILE A 58 -1.76 9.93 -16.41
C ILE A 58 -0.85 10.87 -17.17
N ASN A 59 -0.97 12.18 -16.95
CA ASN A 59 -0.12 13.10 -17.67
C ASN A 59 1.30 12.81 -17.17
N PRO A 60 2.19 12.24 -18.02
CA PRO A 60 3.48 11.75 -17.54
C PRO A 60 4.28 12.86 -16.87
N ILE A 61 4.08 14.11 -17.32
CA ILE A 61 4.70 15.31 -16.76
C ILE A 61 4.16 15.60 -15.34
N MET A 62 2.84 15.51 -15.13
CA MET A 62 2.26 15.69 -13.79
C MET A 62 2.71 14.60 -12.82
N GLY A 63 2.80 13.35 -13.30
CA GLY A 63 3.35 12.25 -12.49
C GLY A 63 4.83 12.45 -12.14
N GLN A 64 5.62 13.07 -13.01
CA GLN A 64 7.01 13.44 -12.71
C GLN A 64 7.09 14.55 -11.65
N ILE A 65 6.21 15.57 -11.73
CA ILE A 65 6.10 16.64 -10.73
C ILE A 65 5.74 16.08 -9.35
N GLU A 66 4.68 15.25 -9.26
CA GLU A 66 4.24 14.63 -8.01
C GLU A 66 5.32 13.72 -7.39
N ARG A 67 6.06 12.99 -8.23
CA ARG A 67 7.19 12.16 -7.78
C ARG A 67 8.32 13.02 -7.21
N LEU A 68 8.65 14.13 -7.87
CA LEU A 68 9.67 15.06 -7.40
C LEU A 68 9.26 15.74 -6.10
N GLU A 69 7.99 16.13 -5.96
CA GLU A 69 7.42 16.67 -4.71
C GLU A 69 7.60 15.68 -3.56
N TYR A 70 7.22 14.42 -3.78
CA TYR A 70 7.39 13.37 -2.77
C TYR A 70 8.85 13.23 -2.31
N TYR A 71 9.81 13.24 -3.24
CA TYR A 71 11.22 13.16 -2.88
C TYR A 71 11.71 14.42 -2.16
N ALA A 72 11.31 15.61 -2.61
CA ALA A 72 11.66 16.88 -1.99
C ALA A 72 11.10 17.00 -0.56
N GLU A 73 9.89 16.47 -0.30
CA GLU A 73 9.31 16.38 1.04
C GLU A 73 10.11 15.47 1.97
N ILE A 74 10.56 14.30 1.47
CA ILE A 74 11.38 13.35 2.26
C ILE A 74 12.70 13.96 2.68
N ILE A 75 13.39 14.64 1.76
CA ILE A 75 14.70 15.26 2.04
C ILE A 75 14.56 16.63 2.72
N ASN A 76 13.33 17.14 2.86
CA ASN A 76 12.99 18.44 3.41
C ASN A 76 13.72 19.60 2.71
N ASP A 77 13.85 19.54 1.38
CA ASP A 77 14.54 20.57 0.58
C ASP A 77 13.56 21.62 0.04
N THR A 78 13.56 22.77 0.70
CA THR A 78 12.72 23.93 0.35
C THR A 78 13.09 24.59 -0.97
N LYS A 79 14.35 24.48 -1.42
CA LYS A 79 14.80 25.02 -2.71
C LYS A 79 14.32 24.13 -3.85
N LEU A 80 14.48 22.81 -3.72
CA LEU A 80 13.95 21.85 -4.69
C LEU A 80 12.43 21.99 -4.82
N MET A 81 11.73 22.13 -3.69
CA MET A 81 10.28 22.37 -3.68
C MET A 81 9.88 23.66 -4.43
N SER A 82 10.71 24.71 -4.39
CA SER A 82 10.44 25.94 -5.13
C SER A 82 10.54 25.75 -6.66
N ILE A 83 11.51 24.94 -7.11
CA ILE A 83 11.71 24.60 -8.52
C ILE A 83 10.53 23.75 -9.03
N ILE A 84 10.07 22.79 -8.23
CA ILE A 84 8.96 21.92 -8.61
C ILE A 84 7.64 22.70 -8.67
N ASN A 85 7.40 23.61 -7.72
CA ASN A 85 6.25 24.52 -7.76
C ASN A 85 6.26 25.42 -9.02
N PHE A 86 7.43 25.83 -9.48
CA PHE A 86 7.55 26.56 -10.74
C PHE A 86 7.21 25.66 -11.94
N ALA A 87 7.70 24.42 -11.99
CA ALA A 87 7.36 23.44 -13.03
C ALA A 87 5.84 23.20 -13.12
N ARG A 88 5.18 23.07 -11.96
CA ARG A 88 3.71 22.94 -11.83
C ARG A 88 2.96 24.14 -12.38
N ARG A 89 3.38 25.36 -12.05
CA ARG A 89 2.77 26.59 -12.61
C ARG A 89 2.94 26.70 -14.12
N GLN A 90 4.12 26.35 -14.65
CA GLN A 90 4.34 26.33 -16.10
C GLN A 90 3.45 25.31 -16.80
N PHE A 91 3.23 24.16 -16.16
CA PHE A 91 2.38 23.11 -16.68
C PHE A 91 0.90 23.53 -16.71
N GLU A 92 0.42 24.14 -15.64
CA GLU A 92 -0.93 24.73 -15.55
C GLU A 92 -1.15 25.82 -16.60
N ASN A 93 -0.11 26.58 -16.96
CA ASN A 93 -0.13 27.59 -18.02
C ASN A 93 0.03 27.00 -19.43
N GLY A 94 0.14 25.67 -19.57
CA GLY A 94 0.30 24.99 -20.86
C GLY A 94 1.69 25.09 -21.49
N ASN A 95 2.69 25.59 -20.76
CA ASN A 95 4.07 25.75 -21.23
C ASN A 95 4.88 24.47 -21.02
N ILE A 96 4.59 23.45 -21.85
CA ILE A 96 5.18 22.11 -21.74
C ILE A 96 6.71 22.12 -21.78
N LYS A 97 7.32 22.99 -22.59
CA LYS A 97 8.78 23.07 -22.71
C LYS A 97 9.42 23.57 -21.41
N ALA A 98 8.93 24.69 -20.88
CA ALA A 98 9.46 25.24 -19.63
C ALA A 98 9.19 24.31 -18.44
N THR A 99 8.07 23.58 -18.45
CA THR A 99 7.82 22.52 -17.47
C THR A 99 8.88 21.45 -17.54
N GLN A 100 9.19 20.92 -18.73
CA GLN A 100 10.18 19.86 -18.88
C GLN A 100 11.57 20.35 -18.47
N ASP A 101 11.99 21.54 -18.91
CA ASP A 101 13.28 22.13 -18.52
C ASP A 101 13.40 22.27 -16.98
N SER A 102 12.30 22.62 -16.31
CA SER A 102 12.25 22.75 -14.84
C SER A 102 12.25 21.39 -14.13
N ILE A 103 11.61 20.37 -14.71
CA ILE A 103 11.65 18.99 -14.21
C ILE A 103 13.06 18.42 -14.34
N ASP A 104 13.71 18.61 -15.48
CA ASP A 104 15.06 18.11 -15.74
C ASP A 104 16.05 18.76 -14.76
N PHE A 105 15.94 20.07 -14.54
CA PHE A 105 16.73 20.78 -13.53
C PHE A 105 16.44 20.29 -12.09
N ALA A 106 15.17 20.05 -11.74
CA ALA A 106 14.80 19.50 -10.43
C ALA A 106 15.38 18.08 -10.23
N ASN A 107 15.40 17.23 -11.26
CA ASN A 107 16.04 15.93 -11.19
C ASN A 107 17.55 16.05 -10.99
N GLU A 108 18.23 16.97 -11.68
CA GLU A 108 19.69 17.18 -11.51
C GLU A 108 20.03 17.64 -10.07
N VAL A 109 19.23 18.55 -9.51
CA VAL A 109 19.39 19.00 -8.11
C VAL A 109 19.16 17.83 -7.15
N LEU A 110 18.07 17.08 -7.36
CA LEU A 110 17.75 15.90 -6.55
C LEU A 110 18.84 14.83 -6.63
N GLU A 111 19.42 14.57 -7.80
CA GLU A 111 20.52 13.61 -7.96
C GLU A 111 21.75 14.04 -7.17
N LYS A 112 22.13 15.33 -7.23
CA LYS A 112 23.23 15.88 -6.41
C LYS A 112 22.94 15.78 -4.91
N ASP A 113 21.70 16.07 -4.50
CA ASP A 113 21.32 15.96 -3.09
C ASP A 113 21.31 14.50 -2.62
N ILE A 114 20.90 13.55 -3.47
CA ILE A 114 20.99 12.11 -3.21
C ILE A 114 22.46 11.65 -3.15
N GLU A 115 23.33 12.15 -4.01
CA GLU A 115 24.77 11.88 -3.96
C GLU A 115 25.38 12.43 -2.65
N ASN A 116 24.98 13.63 -2.23
CA ASN A 116 25.37 14.19 -0.94
C ASN A 116 24.77 13.42 0.26
N LEU A 117 23.57 12.84 0.12
CA LEU A 117 22.99 11.94 1.12
C LEU A 117 23.74 10.60 1.22
N ARG A 118 24.47 10.17 0.18
CA ARG A 118 25.41 9.03 0.28
C ARG A 118 26.65 9.36 1.11
N GLU A 119 26.92 10.64 1.39
CA GLU A 119 27.92 11.08 2.37
C GLU A 119 27.36 11.16 3.81
N VAL A 120 26.13 10.67 4.06
CA VAL A 120 25.76 10.27 5.43
C VAL A 120 26.72 9.14 5.81
N GLN A 121 27.60 9.42 6.79
CA GLN A 121 28.60 8.48 7.32
C GLN A 121 28.07 7.05 7.26
N ALA A 122 28.79 6.16 6.55
CA ALA A 122 28.45 4.75 6.53
C ALA A 122 28.23 4.31 8.00
N PRO A 123 27.08 3.70 8.32
CA PRO A 123 26.70 3.43 9.69
C PRO A 123 27.83 2.65 10.36
N THR A 124 28.21 3.09 11.55
CA THR A 124 29.29 2.46 12.31
C THR A 124 28.97 0.98 12.53
N PRO A 125 29.98 0.11 12.70
CA PRO A 125 29.74 -1.30 13.01
C PRO A 125 28.80 -1.51 14.21
N GLN A 126 28.86 -0.61 15.19
CA GLN A 126 27.93 -0.60 16.32
C GLN A 126 26.48 -0.33 15.88
N GLU A 127 26.22 0.71 15.08
CA GLU A 127 24.88 1.02 14.58
C GLU A 127 24.32 -0.11 13.70
N GLN A 128 25.17 -0.75 12.88
CA GLN A 128 24.77 -1.89 12.06
C GLN A 128 24.40 -3.10 12.91
N VAL A 129 25.20 -3.41 13.94
CA VAL A 129 24.90 -4.49 14.90
C VAL A 129 23.60 -4.21 15.65
N ASP A 130 23.42 -2.98 16.15
CA ASP A 130 22.22 -2.58 16.88
C ASP A 130 20.97 -2.73 16.00
N TRP A 131 21.09 -2.32 14.73
CA TRP A 131 20.02 -2.48 13.75
C TRP A 131 19.72 -3.95 13.43
N LEU A 132 20.74 -4.79 13.23
CA LEU A 132 20.56 -6.21 12.97
C LEU A 132 19.96 -6.95 14.17
N ILE A 133 20.45 -6.71 15.38
CA ILE A 133 19.87 -7.26 16.62
C ILE A 133 18.40 -6.87 16.73
N PHE A 134 18.08 -5.61 16.44
CA PHE A 134 16.69 -5.14 16.41
C PHE A 134 15.86 -5.93 15.38
N LYS A 135 16.36 -6.15 14.15
CA LYS A 135 15.66 -6.91 13.12
C LYS A 135 15.45 -8.38 13.50
N TYR A 136 16.48 -9.07 13.98
CA TYR A 136 16.35 -10.44 14.46
C TYR A 136 15.30 -10.54 15.57
N THR A 137 15.37 -9.67 16.58
CA THR A 137 14.40 -9.64 17.69
C THR A 137 12.97 -9.46 17.20
N ARG A 138 12.76 -8.59 16.20
CA ARG A 138 11.43 -8.34 15.62
C ARG A 138 10.91 -9.55 14.85
N THR A 139 11.78 -10.25 14.13
CA THR A 139 11.43 -11.49 13.42
C THR A 139 11.08 -12.61 14.40
N LEU A 140 11.79 -12.74 15.52
CA LEU A 140 11.46 -13.74 16.54
C LEU A 140 10.13 -13.46 17.24
N LYS A 141 9.87 -12.19 17.59
CA LYS A 141 8.55 -11.79 18.12
C LYS A 141 7.42 -12.14 17.15
N TYR A 142 7.63 -11.97 15.86
CA TYR A 142 6.67 -12.39 14.84
C TYR A 142 6.50 -13.91 14.81
N ALA A 143 7.61 -14.64 14.80
CA ALA A 143 7.59 -16.09 14.73
C ALA A 143 6.75 -16.70 15.86
N ILE A 144 6.89 -16.18 17.09
CA ILE A 144 6.07 -16.59 18.25
C ILE A 144 4.58 -16.33 17.99
N GLN A 145 4.22 -15.14 17.48
CA GLN A 145 2.82 -14.82 17.15
C GLN A 145 2.23 -15.77 16.11
N VAL A 146 3.01 -16.15 15.10
CA VAL A 146 2.60 -17.12 14.08
C VAL A 146 2.48 -18.52 14.68
N ALA A 147 3.48 -18.96 15.46
CA ALA A 147 3.51 -20.27 16.09
C ALA A 147 2.28 -20.52 16.99
N ILE A 148 1.87 -19.53 17.79
CA ILE A 148 0.68 -19.64 18.67
C ILE A 148 -0.60 -19.88 17.85
N ALA A 149 -0.65 -19.37 16.62
CA ALA A 149 -1.82 -19.48 15.76
C ALA A 149 -1.80 -20.71 14.83
N LEU A 150 -0.74 -21.53 14.89
CA LEU A 150 -0.59 -22.74 14.09
C LEU A 150 -1.02 -24.00 14.86
N PRO A 151 -1.38 -25.09 14.14
CA PRO A 151 -1.53 -26.41 14.74
C PRO A 151 -0.23 -26.87 15.44
N GLU A 152 -0.36 -27.70 16.47
CA GLU A 152 0.74 -28.11 17.37
C GLU A 152 2.01 -28.57 16.61
N ASN A 153 1.86 -29.46 15.63
CA ASN A 153 2.99 -29.98 14.82
C ASN A 153 3.70 -28.91 13.98
N GLU A 154 3.00 -27.89 13.51
CA GLU A 154 3.59 -26.78 12.73
C GLU A 154 4.17 -25.72 13.67
N SER A 155 3.52 -25.49 14.81
CA SER A 155 3.99 -24.63 15.89
C SER A 155 5.35 -25.08 16.42
N GLU A 156 5.51 -26.38 16.70
CA GLU A 156 6.75 -26.95 17.22
C GLU A 156 7.94 -26.71 16.27
N LYS A 157 7.74 -26.86 14.97
CA LYS A 157 8.77 -26.58 13.95
C LYS A 157 9.22 -25.13 14.00
N VAL A 158 8.28 -24.19 14.09
CA VAL A 158 8.60 -22.76 14.18
C VAL A 158 9.33 -22.45 15.49
N LEU A 159 8.94 -23.07 16.61
CA LEU A 159 9.60 -22.91 17.90
C LEU A 159 11.04 -23.46 17.93
N GLN A 160 11.30 -24.57 17.24
CA GLN A 160 12.65 -25.10 17.08
C GLN A 160 13.55 -24.13 16.29
N GLU A 161 13.04 -23.56 15.20
CA GLU A 161 13.77 -22.53 14.44
C GLU A 161 14.00 -21.25 15.24
N ILE A 162 13.01 -20.82 16.06
CA ILE A 162 13.17 -19.69 16.98
C ILE A 162 14.36 -19.91 17.92
N SER A 163 14.47 -21.10 18.53
CA SER A 163 15.55 -21.41 19.48
C SER A 163 16.94 -21.26 18.85
N ALA A 164 17.10 -21.65 17.58
CA ALA A 164 18.36 -21.49 16.86
C ALA A 164 18.75 -20.00 16.71
N TYR A 165 17.81 -19.14 16.33
CA TYR A 165 18.06 -17.70 16.19
C TYR A 165 18.18 -16.98 17.54
N GLU A 166 17.52 -17.45 18.60
CA GLU A 166 17.71 -16.92 19.95
C GLU A 166 19.15 -17.13 20.44
N ASN A 167 19.76 -18.28 20.13
CA ASN A 167 21.16 -18.53 20.45
C ASN A 167 22.09 -17.57 19.69
N ILE A 168 21.87 -17.38 18.38
CA ILE A 168 22.62 -16.42 17.56
C ILE A 168 22.49 -14.99 18.13
N LEU A 169 21.27 -14.57 18.47
CA LEU A 169 21.00 -13.25 19.04
C LEU A 169 21.70 -13.07 20.39
N LYS A 170 21.69 -14.10 21.25
CA LYS A 170 22.33 -14.07 22.56
C LYS A 170 23.85 -13.93 22.44
N GLU A 171 24.47 -14.68 21.53
CA GLU A 171 25.90 -14.59 21.25
C GLU A 171 26.29 -13.25 20.66
N ALA A 172 25.55 -12.76 19.65
CA ALA A 172 25.80 -11.45 19.05
C ALA A 172 25.63 -10.30 20.07
N THR A 173 24.63 -10.39 20.95
CA THR A 173 24.41 -9.41 22.01
C THR A 173 25.54 -9.45 23.05
N LYS A 174 26.06 -10.63 23.37
CA LYS A 174 27.23 -10.77 24.24
C LYS A 174 28.46 -10.10 23.63
N MET A 175 28.77 -10.40 22.36
CA MET A 175 29.89 -9.77 21.63
C MET A 175 29.73 -8.24 21.57
N ARG A 176 28.52 -7.75 21.28
CA ARG A 176 28.20 -6.31 21.32
C ARG A 176 28.53 -5.68 22.69
N ASN A 177 28.11 -6.32 23.78
CA ASN A 177 28.35 -5.81 25.14
C ASN A 177 29.84 -5.84 25.52
N GLU A 178 30.63 -6.71 24.91
CA GLU A 178 32.09 -6.78 25.04
C GLU A 178 32.84 -5.77 24.14
N GLY A 179 32.12 -4.95 23.36
CA GLY A 179 32.71 -4.01 22.39
C GLY A 179 33.20 -4.66 21.09
N ARG A 180 32.88 -5.95 20.90
CA ARG A 180 33.31 -6.81 19.79
C ARG A 180 32.36 -6.71 18.60
N TYR A 181 32.20 -5.50 18.05
CA TYR A 181 31.17 -5.20 17.06
C TYR A 181 31.39 -5.85 15.69
N ILE A 182 32.64 -5.99 15.23
CA ILE A 182 32.93 -6.62 13.94
C ILE A 182 32.59 -8.11 13.97
N GLU A 183 32.88 -8.79 15.07
CA GLU A 183 32.58 -10.21 15.25
C GLU A 183 31.07 -10.44 15.39
N ALA A 184 30.38 -9.58 16.14
CA ALA A 184 28.92 -9.59 16.21
C ALA A 184 28.29 -9.35 14.82
N LEU A 185 28.84 -8.42 14.04
CA LEU A 185 28.38 -8.12 12.70
C LEU A 185 28.59 -9.30 11.74
N SER A 186 29.74 -9.97 11.79
CA SER A 186 30.02 -11.17 10.98
C SER A 186 29.00 -12.27 11.29
N LEU A 187 28.82 -12.59 12.59
CA LEU A 187 27.87 -13.62 13.03
C LEU A 187 26.43 -13.34 12.55
N LEU A 188 25.96 -12.10 12.70
CA LEU A 188 24.61 -11.72 12.27
C LEU A 188 24.45 -11.67 10.76
N SER A 189 25.50 -11.30 10.03
CA SER A 189 25.48 -11.21 8.56
C SER A 189 25.53 -12.59 7.91
N GLU A 190 26.35 -13.50 8.42
CA GLU A 190 26.45 -14.89 7.95
C GLU A 190 25.12 -15.65 8.05
N ASN A 191 24.27 -15.28 9.03
CA ASN A 191 22.98 -15.90 9.26
C ASN A 191 21.79 -15.10 8.66
N LEU A 192 22.05 -13.97 8.00
CA LEU A 192 21.01 -13.06 7.53
C LEU A 192 20.13 -13.71 6.45
N ASP A 193 20.72 -14.41 5.48
CA ASP A 193 19.98 -15.07 4.40
C ASP A 193 19.02 -16.14 4.95
N SER A 194 19.48 -16.90 5.94
CA SER A 194 18.65 -17.89 6.64
C SER A 194 17.48 -17.21 7.36
N LEU A 195 17.74 -16.10 8.06
CA LEU A 195 16.68 -15.33 8.73
C LEU A 195 15.65 -14.77 7.73
N LEU A 196 16.10 -14.28 6.57
CA LEU A 196 15.20 -13.77 5.52
C LEU A 196 14.33 -14.90 4.93
N LEU A 197 14.90 -16.09 4.75
CA LEU A 197 14.14 -17.26 4.33
C LEU A 197 13.11 -17.67 5.39
N PHE A 198 13.51 -17.70 6.66
CA PHE A 198 12.62 -17.96 7.78
C PHE A 198 11.47 -16.95 7.83
N GLN A 199 11.77 -15.65 7.72
CA GLN A 199 10.75 -14.60 7.65
C GLN A 199 9.77 -14.83 6.49
N SER A 200 10.27 -15.17 5.31
CA SER A 200 9.42 -15.45 4.13
C SER A 200 8.49 -16.65 4.36
N ASN A 201 8.96 -17.67 5.07
CA ASN A 201 8.14 -18.82 5.46
C ASN A 201 7.05 -18.41 6.47
N LEU A 202 7.39 -17.61 7.49
CA LEU A 202 6.43 -17.08 8.46
C LEU A 202 5.33 -16.24 7.78
N GLU A 203 5.68 -15.42 6.78
CA GLU A 203 4.71 -14.64 6.01
C GLU A 203 3.75 -15.52 5.21
N ARG A 204 4.23 -16.63 4.66
CA ARG A 204 3.39 -17.61 3.97
C ARG A 204 2.42 -18.29 4.93
N MET A 205 2.91 -18.71 6.10
CA MET A 205 2.09 -19.31 7.16
C MET A 205 1.04 -18.33 7.67
N HIS A 206 1.41 -17.07 7.94
CA HIS A 206 0.47 -16.04 8.38
C HIS A 206 -0.66 -15.82 7.36
N VAL A 207 -0.34 -15.75 6.06
CA VAL A 207 -1.38 -15.66 5.01
C VAL A 207 -2.33 -16.86 5.04
N MET A 208 -1.81 -18.07 5.24
CA MET A 208 -2.63 -19.28 5.34
C MET A 208 -3.57 -19.23 6.55
N ILE A 209 -3.06 -18.88 7.72
CA ILE A 209 -3.84 -18.72 8.97
C ILE A 209 -4.97 -17.71 8.75
N MET A 210 -4.65 -16.53 8.22
CA MET A 210 -5.65 -15.49 8.00
C MET A 210 -6.73 -15.91 7.00
N ARG A 211 -6.38 -16.66 5.96
CA ARG A 211 -7.36 -17.22 5.01
C ARG A 211 -8.30 -18.20 5.70
N ASN A 212 -7.78 -19.10 6.53
CA ASN A 212 -8.58 -20.08 7.25
C ASN A 212 -9.51 -19.41 8.28
N LEU A 213 -8.97 -18.50 9.09
CA LEU A 213 -9.75 -17.74 10.06
C LEU A 213 -10.82 -16.87 9.39
N THR A 214 -10.53 -16.27 8.22
CA THR A 214 -11.55 -15.49 7.50
C THR A 214 -12.72 -16.36 7.05
N LYS A 215 -12.44 -17.60 6.60
CA LYS A 215 -13.49 -18.55 6.19
C LYS A 215 -14.34 -19.03 7.38
N GLN A 216 -13.72 -19.25 8.54
CA GLN A 216 -14.38 -19.81 9.72
C GLN A 216 -15.08 -18.75 10.58
N GLU A 217 -14.45 -17.58 10.73
CA GLU A 217 -14.81 -16.56 11.72
C GLU A 217 -14.86 -15.13 11.15
N GLY A 218 -14.94 -14.94 9.83
CA GLY A 218 -14.69 -13.68 9.11
C GLY A 218 -15.04 -12.37 9.85
N ARG A 219 -16.30 -12.19 10.27
CA ARG A 219 -16.72 -10.98 11.02
C ARG A 219 -16.11 -10.86 12.42
N ILE A 220 -16.01 -11.97 13.15
CA ILE A 220 -15.39 -12.00 14.48
C ILE A 220 -13.89 -11.65 14.37
N LEU A 221 -13.21 -12.16 13.34
CA LEU A 221 -11.81 -11.84 13.06
C LEU A 221 -11.61 -10.34 12.77
N ILE A 222 -12.49 -9.73 11.98
CA ILE A 222 -12.47 -8.29 11.71
C ILE A 222 -12.59 -7.51 13.02
N ILE A 223 -13.52 -7.88 13.91
CA ILE A 223 -13.70 -7.22 15.21
C ILE A 223 -12.44 -7.37 16.08
N LYS A 224 -11.87 -8.58 16.18
CA LYS A 224 -10.62 -8.84 16.92
C LYS A 224 -9.48 -7.95 16.41
N LEU A 225 -9.30 -7.84 15.09
CA LEU A 225 -8.27 -6.99 14.47
C LEU A 225 -8.54 -5.50 14.67
N LYS A 226 -9.81 -5.06 14.59
CA LYS A 226 -10.19 -3.66 14.88
C LYS A 226 -9.85 -3.29 16.33
N LEU A 227 -10.11 -4.19 17.28
CA LEU A 227 -9.74 -3.99 18.69
C LEU A 227 -8.22 -3.94 18.88
N ALA A 228 -7.49 -4.86 18.27
CA ALA A 228 -6.02 -4.85 18.31
C ALA A 228 -5.45 -3.55 17.74
N ALA A 229 -5.90 -3.12 16.55
CA ALA A 229 -5.49 -1.86 15.94
C ALA A 229 -5.78 -0.64 16.83
N LYS A 230 -6.93 -0.60 17.51
CA LYS A 230 -7.32 0.50 18.40
C LYS A 230 -6.46 0.61 19.66
N LYS A 231 -5.78 -0.46 20.08
CA LYS A 231 -4.83 -0.44 21.21
C LYS A 231 -3.49 0.19 20.84
N GLU A 232 -3.20 0.33 19.55
CA GLU A 232 -1.96 0.94 19.07
C GLU A 232 -2.06 2.47 19.02
N LYS A 233 -0.90 3.14 19.12
CA LYS A 233 -0.81 4.61 19.04
C LYS A 233 -1.41 5.15 17.74
N GLU A 234 -2.00 6.34 17.84
CA GLU A 234 -2.57 7.04 16.70
C GLU A 234 -1.51 7.38 15.66
N CYS A 235 -1.72 6.86 14.45
CA CYS A 235 -0.87 7.08 13.30
C CYS A 235 -1.63 6.70 12.01
N GLN A 236 -1.13 7.16 10.87
CA GLN A 236 -1.71 6.87 9.56
C GLN A 236 -1.82 5.37 9.27
N LEU A 237 -0.84 4.56 9.68
CA LEU A 237 -0.89 3.11 9.51
C LEU A 237 -2.06 2.48 10.28
N ARG A 238 -2.35 2.96 11.50
CA ARG A 238 -3.51 2.50 12.28
C ARG A 238 -4.81 2.81 11.55
N GLU A 239 -4.94 4.02 11.01
CA GLU A 239 -6.12 4.46 10.26
C GLU A 239 -6.32 3.63 8.98
N ILE A 240 -5.25 3.37 8.23
CA ILE A 240 -5.30 2.50 7.05
C ILE A 240 -5.76 1.10 7.43
N ALA A 241 -5.23 0.52 8.51
CA ALA A 241 -5.66 -0.80 8.97
C ALA A 241 -7.14 -0.83 9.35
N LEU A 242 -7.63 0.18 10.07
CA LEU A 242 -9.05 0.29 10.43
C LEU A 242 -9.95 0.48 9.21
N MET A 243 -9.52 1.28 8.23
CA MET A 243 -10.23 1.47 6.96
C MET A 243 -10.32 0.16 6.17
N GLU A 244 -9.21 -0.56 6.00
CA GLU A 244 -9.18 -1.86 5.32
C GLU A 244 -10.10 -2.88 6.00
N LEU A 245 -10.18 -2.88 7.33
CA LEU A 245 -11.08 -3.74 8.10
C LEU A 245 -12.56 -3.37 7.92
N SER A 246 -12.89 -2.08 7.81
CA SER A 246 -14.26 -1.64 7.51
C SER A 246 -14.68 -2.00 6.09
N LEU A 247 -13.80 -1.78 5.11
CA LEU A 247 -14.05 -2.20 3.73
C LEU A 247 -14.15 -3.73 3.59
N ALA A 248 -13.36 -4.49 4.38
CA ALA A 248 -13.47 -5.95 4.42
C ALA A 248 -14.83 -6.42 4.95
N GLU A 249 -15.41 -5.70 5.91
CA GLU A 249 -16.74 -5.99 6.45
C GLU A 249 -17.82 -5.78 5.38
N GLU A 250 -17.76 -4.66 4.66
CA GLU A 250 -18.63 -4.38 3.51
C GLU A 250 -18.47 -5.45 2.40
N ASP A 251 -17.23 -5.85 2.08
CA ASP A 251 -16.97 -6.89 1.08
C ASP A 251 -17.52 -8.26 1.53
N LEU A 252 -17.50 -8.60 2.82
CA LEU A 252 -18.16 -9.82 3.33
C LEU A 252 -19.67 -9.75 3.18
N ASP A 253 -20.29 -8.60 3.47
CA ASP A 253 -21.74 -8.39 3.34
C ASP A 253 -22.19 -8.51 1.88
N LEU A 254 -21.34 -8.12 0.93
CA LEU A 254 -21.55 -8.27 -0.50
C LEU A 254 -21.17 -9.66 -1.05
N GLY A 255 -20.75 -10.61 -0.21
CA GLY A 255 -20.33 -11.96 -0.62
C GLY A 255 -18.98 -12.02 -1.34
N ARG A 256 -18.17 -10.95 -1.31
CA ARG A 256 -16.86 -10.84 -1.97
C ARG A 256 -15.73 -11.35 -1.08
N THR A 257 -15.85 -12.59 -0.59
CA THR A 257 -14.97 -13.17 0.44
C THR A 257 -13.48 -13.14 0.08
N ASN A 258 -13.13 -13.32 -1.19
CA ASN A 258 -11.73 -13.27 -1.64
C ASN A 258 -11.12 -11.86 -1.48
N ILE A 259 -11.89 -10.81 -1.79
CA ILE A 259 -11.46 -9.42 -1.65
C ILE A 259 -11.36 -9.06 -0.17
N ALA A 260 -12.38 -9.42 0.61
CA ALA A 260 -12.38 -9.24 2.07
C ALA A 260 -11.16 -9.90 2.72
N THR A 261 -10.81 -11.12 2.29
CA THR A 261 -9.66 -11.85 2.81
C THR A 261 -8.33 -11.14 2.52
N LEU A 262 -8.17 -10.56 1.32
CA LEU A 262 -6.97 -9.77 0.99
C LEU A 262 -6.85 -8.52 1.86
N ARG A 263 -7.97 -7.83 2.12
CA ARG A 263 -8.02 -6.66 3.01
C ARG A 263 -7.70 -7.03 4.46
N ILE A 264 -8.28 -8.13 4.96
CA ILE A 264 -8.00 -8.66 6.30
C ILE A 264 -6.53 -9.03 6.44
N ILE A 265 -5.92 -9.68 5.44
CA ILE A 265 -4.48 -9.99 5.44
C ILE A 265 -3.66 -8.71 5.51
N ARG A 266 -3.98 -7.71 4.68
CA ARG A 266 -3.25 -6.43 4.66
C ARG A 266 -3.37 -5.71 6.00
N ALA A 267 -4.58 -5.58 6.53
CA ALA A 267 -4.81 -4.96 7.83
C ALA A 267 -4.09 -5.71 8.95
N SER A 268 -4.15 -7.05 8.97
CA SER A 268 -3.45 -7.87 9.95
C SER A 268 -1.93 -7.68 9.90
N ARG A 269 -1.34 -7.54 8.71
CA ARG A 269 0.09 -7.23 8.56
C ARG A 269 0.43 -5.86 9.15
N ILE A 270 -0.40 -4.84 8.90
CA ILE A 270 -0.19 -3.50 9.45
C ILE A 270 -0.32 -3.53 10.97
N VAL A 271 -1.36 -4.17 11.52
CA VAL A 271 -1.54 -4.31 12.98
C VAL A 271 -0.34 -5.04 13.59
N ASN A 272 0.08 -6.16 13.00
CA ASN A 272 1.26 -6.89 13.49
C ASN A 272 2.54 -6.05 13.44
N TYR A 273 2.72 -5.24 12.38
CA TYR A 273 3.85 -4.32 12.28
C TYR A 273 3.80 -3.26 13.39
N LEU A 274 2.63 -2.69 13.67
CA LEU A 274 2.43 -1.71 14.74
C LEU A 274 2.71 -2.32 16.11
N THR A 275 2.11 -3.47 16.43
CA THR A 275 2.34 -4.17 17.70
C THR A 275 3.82 -4.54 17.89
N ARG A 276 4.52 -4.88 16.80
CA ARG A 276 5.97 -5.04 16.86
C ARG A 276 6.60 -3.70 17.16
N ASN A 277 6.53 -2.73 16.26
CA ASN A 277 7.33 -1.51 16.36
C ASN A 277 6.89 -0.51 17.43
N GLY A 278 5.72 -0.71 18.05
CA GLY A 278 5.04 0.25 18.91
C GLY A 278 4.57 -0.23 20.28
N GLY A 279 4.74 -1.49 20.70
CA GLY A 279 4.41 -1.87 22.10
C GLY A 279 5.53 -1.46 23.06
N ILE A 280 5.35 -0.64 24.10
CA ILE A 280 4.19 -0.38 24.96
C ILE A 280 4.19 1.12 25.37
N SER A 281 3.03 1.78 25.41
CA SER A 281 2.78 2.88 26.35
C SER A 281 1.78 2.39 27.39
N GLU A 282 2.34 1.88 28.47
CA GLU A 282 1.94 1.90 29.88
C GLU A 282 3.26 1.89 30.66
#